data_AF-A0A2J7PTA9-F1
#
_entry.id   AF-A0A2J7PTA9-F1
#
_cell.length_a   1.000
_cell.length_b   1.000
_cell.length_c   1.000
_cell.angle_alpha   90.00
_cell.angle_beta   90.00
_cell.angle_gamma   90.00
#
_symmetry.space_group_name_H-M   'P 1'
#
loop_
_entity.id
_entity.type
_entity.pdbx_description
1 polymer ?
#
loop_
_entity_poly.entity_id
_entity_poly.type
_entity_poly.pdbx_seq_one_letter_code
_entity_poly.pdbx_strand_id
1 'polypeptide(L)' 'SPDLLACDFFLLGYQKSKVYIDKSRTLEALSDAIAIPLAMLQRTMENLSARLQQCLENNGRHLHDVIF' A
#
# COMPACT_ATOMS: atom_id res chain seq x y z
N SER A 1 -5.43 6.88 10.76
CA SER A 1 -5.96 5.51 10.68
C SER A 1 -5.14 4.74 9.66
N PRO A 2 -4.55 3.59 10.01
CA PRO A 2 -3.80 2.74 9.06
C PRO A 2 -4.61 2.36 7.82
N ASP A 3 -5.94 2.21 7.95
CA ASP A 3 -6.82 1.82 6.83
C ASP A 3 -6.99 2.89 5.75
N LEU A 4 -6.59 4.13 6.03
CA LEU A 4 -6.77 5.29 5.14
C LEU A 4 -5.44 5.89 4.68
N LEU A 5 -4.32 5.28 5.05
CA LEU A 5 -2.99 5.67 4.61
C LEU A 5 -2.46 4.63 3.63
N ALA A 6 -2.34 5.01 2.36
CA ALA A 6 -1.89 4.13 1.28
C ALA A 6 -0.56 3.43 1.59
N CYS A 7 0.36 4.13 2.26
CA CYS A 7 1.61 3.57 2.74
C CYS A 7 1.40 2.43 3.73
N ASP A 8 0.51 2.60 4.70
CA ASP A 8 0.30 1.67 5.80
C ASP A 8 -0.53 0.46 5.36
N PHE A 9 -1.61 0.68 4.62
CA PHE A 9 -2.48 -0.42 4.21
C PHE A 9 -1.86 -1.29 3.11
N PHE A 10 -0.96 -0.77 2.26
CA PHE A 10 -0.44 -1.54 1.13
C PHE A 10 1.02 -1.27 0.77
N LEU A 11 1.41 -0.03 0.45
CA LEU A 11 2.68 0.21 -0.27
C LEU A 11 3.92 -0.24 0.52
N LEU A 12 3.95 0.00 1.84
CA LEU A 12 5.05 -0.46 2.69
C LEU A 12 5.07 -1.98 2.81
N GLY A 13 3.91 -2.63 2.82
CA GLY A 13 3.80 -4.10 2.79
C GLY A 13 4.35 -4.68 1.49
N TYR A 14 3.98 -4.09 0.35
CA TYR A 14 4.49 -4.46 -0.96
C TYR A 14 6.02 -4.30 -1.04
N GLN A 15 6.56 -3.14 -0.67
CA GLN A 15 8.02 -2.90 -0.70
C GLN A 15 8.77 -3.88 0.20
N LYS A 16 8.28 -4.11 1.43
CA LYS A 16 8.84 -5.13 2.33
C LYS A 16 8.85 -6.50 1.67
N SER A 17 7.77 -6.91 1.01
CA SER A 17 7.71 -8.20 0.33
C SER A 17 8.81 -8.35 -0.74
N LYS A 18 9.14 -7.28 -1.46
CA LYS A 18 10.21 -7.26 -2.46
C LYS A 18 11.59 -7.33 -1.80
N VAL A 19 11.84 -6.46 -0.83
CA VAL A 19 13.15 -6.36 -0.15
C VAL A 19 13.49 -7.65 0.59
N TYR A 20 12.53 -8.26 1.30
CA TYR A 20 12.77 -9.50 2.05
C TYR A 20 13.01 -10.71 1.15
N ILE A 21 12.44 -10.73 -0.07
CA ILE A 21 12.68 -11.80 -1.06
C ILE A 21 14.03 -11.59 -1.77
N ASP A 22 14.30 -10.38 -2.26
CA ASP A 22 15.46 -10.07 -3.10
C ASP A 22 16.78 -10.02 -2.30
N LYS A 23 16.72 -9.71 -1.00
CA LYS A 23 17.89 -9.60 -0.09
C LYS A 23 19.01 -8.73 -0.69
N SER A 24 18.63 -7.60 -1.29
CA SER A 24 19.52 -6.67 -1.97
C SER A 24 20.67 -6.24 -1.05
N ARG A 25 21.92 -6.33 -1.55
CA ARG A 25 23.15 -6.05 -0.78
C ARG A 25 23.79 -4.70 -1.09
N THR A 26 23.22 -3.97 -2.05
CA THR A 26 23.69 -2.64 -2.45
C THR A 26 22.54 -1.65 -2.47
N LEU A 27 22.86 -0.36 -2.41
CA LEU A 27 21.85 0.70 -2.42
C LEU A 27 21.12 0.78 -3.77
N GLU A 28 21.81 0.52 -4.87
CA GLU A 28 21.24 0.51 -6.22
C GLU A 28 20.19 -0.60 -6.35
N ALA A 29 20.55 -1.83 -5.97
CA ALA A 29 19.63 -2.95 -5.99
C ALA A 29 18.43 -2.74 -5.04
N LEU A 30 18.66 -2.12 -3.87
CA LEU A 30 17.57 -1.76 -2.98
C LEU A 30 16.64 -0.71 -3.62
N SER A 31 17.19 0.32 -4.26
CA SER A 31 16.42 1.36 -4.96
C SER A 31 15.54 0.76 -6.04
N ASP A 32 16.07 -0.18 -6.82
CA ASP A 32 15.32 -0.89 -7.85
C ASP A 32 14.24 -1.81 -7.25
N ALA A 33 14.55 -2.51 -6.16
CA ALA A 33 13.62 -3.43 -5.51
C ALA A 33 12.42 -2.71 -4.86
N ILE A 34 12.59 -1.47 -4.40
CA ILE A 34 11.51 -0.66 -3.80
C ILE A 34 10.73 0.18 -4.83
N ALA A 35 11.11 0.13 -6.11
CA ALA A 35 10.41 0.84 -7.17
C ALA A 35 8.97 0.32 -7.30
N ILE A 36 8.01 1.25 -7.31
CA ILE A 36 6.59 0.94 -7.42
C ILE A 36 6.14 1.30 -8.85
N PRO A 37 5.56 0.35 -9.61
CA PRO A 37 5.01 0.64 -10.92
C PRO A 37 3.91 1.71 -10.84
N LEU A 38 3.86 2.64 -11.80
CA LEU A 38 2.84 3.69 -11.84
C LEU A 38 1.40 3.14 -11.81
N ALA A 39 1.15 2.05 -12.55
CA ALA A 39 -0.15 1.38 -12.56
C ALA A 39 -0.56 0.86 -11.16
N MET A 40 0.40 0.45 -10.34
CA MET A 40 0.14 0.02 -8.96
C MET A 40 -0.21 1.21 -8.07
N LEU A 41 0.48 2.35 -8.23
CA LEU A 41 0.14 3.58 -7.53
C LEU A 41 -1.28 4.06 -7.87
N GLN A 42 -1.64 4.05 -9.15
CA GLN A 42 -2.99 4.42 -9.61
C GLN A 42 -4.06 3.57 -8.94
N ARG A 43 -3.91 2.23 -8.97
CA ARG A 43 -4.84 1.31 -8.29
C ARG A 43 -4.90 1.53 -6.78
N THR A 44 -3.77 1.84 -6.15
CA THR A 44 -3.71 2.13 -4.71
C THR A 44 -4.50 3.39 -4.37
N MET A 45 -4.42 4.43 -5.22
CA MET A 45 -5.19 5.66 -5.04
C MET A 45 -6.68 5.46 -5.29
N GLU A 46 -7.06 4.64 -6.28
CA GLU A 46 -8.45 4.22 -6.50
C GLU A 46 -9.00 3.47 -5.28
N ASN A 47 -8.21 2.57 -4.70
CA ASN A 47 -8.57 1.83 -3.50
C ASN A 47 -8.72 2.75 -2.27
N LEU A 48 -7.87 3.78 -2.14
CA LEU A 48 -8.01 4.80 -1.11
C LEU A 48 -9.34 5.55 -1.23
N SER A 49 -9.75 5.94 -2.44
CA SER A 49 -11.05 6.58 -2.67
C SER A 49 -12.21 5.68 -2.22
N ALA A 50 -12.17 4.39 -2.56
CA ALA A 50 -13.18 3.42 -2.13
C ALA A 50 -13.22 3.26 -0.59
N ARG A 51 -12.05 3.21 0.06
CA ARG A 51 -11.94 3.14 1.53
C ARG A 51 -12.44 4.42 2.20
N LEU A 52 -12.19 5.59 1.64
CA LEU A 52 -12.74 6.85 2.16
C LEU A 52 -14.27 6.85 2.09
N GLN A 53 -14.84 6.37 0.98
CA GLN A 53 -16.29 6.24 0.86
C GLN A 53 -16.87 5.28 1.90
N GLN A 54 -16.27 4.10 2.07
CA GLN A 54 -16.69 3.14 3.10
C GLN A 54 -16.57 3.72 4.52
N CYS A 55 -15.53 4.52 4.79
CA CYS A 55 -15.36 5.21 6.07
C CYS A 55 -16.54 6.15 6.34
N LEU A 56 -16.99 6.90 5.33
CA LEU A 56 -18.15 7.78 5.43
C LEU A 56 -19.44 6.98 5.67
N GLU A 57 -19.67 5.92 4.88
CA GLU A 57 -20.83 5.02 5.01
C GLU A 57 -20.90 4.37 6.40
N ASN A 58 -19.74 4.05 6.98
CA ASN A 58 -19.61 3.46 8.30
C ASN A 58 -19.57 4.50 9.45
N ASN A 59 -19.90 5.77 9.18
CA ASN A 59 -19.85 6.86 10.17
C ASN A 59 -18.50 7.00 10.88
N GLY A 60 -17.40 6.86 10.13
CA GLY A 60 -16.03 6.99 10.64
C GLY A 60 -15.53 5.79 11.45
N ARG A 61 -16.28 4.68 11.49
CA ARG A 61 -15.84 3.44 12.16
C ARG A 61 -14.76 2.72 11.35
N HIS A 62 -14.07 1.80 12.02
CA HIS A 62 -13.00 1.00 11.41
C HIS A 62 -13.50 0.25 10.16
N LEU A 63 -12.67 0.20 9.14
CA LEU A 63 -12.97 -0.52 7.90
C LEU A 63 -12.71 -2.01 8.13
N HIS A 64 -13.65 -2.87 7.73
CA HIS A 64 -13.44 -4.31 7.76
C HIS A 64 -12.38 -4.71 6.74
N ASP A 65 -11.57 -5.72 7.07
CA ASP A 65 -10.39 -6.19 6.33
C ASP A 65 -10.58 -6.16 4.80
N VAL A 66 -10.07 -5.10 4.17
CA VAL A 66 -9.91 -5.07 2.71
C VAL A 66 -8.62 -5.80 2.42
N ILE A 67 -8.76 -7.08 2.09
CA ILE A 67 -7.68 -7.97 1.64
C ILE A 67 -7.24 -7.52 0.25
N PHE A 68 -5.93 -7.31 0.07
CA PHE A 68 -5.28 -6.90 -1.19
C PHE A 68 -4.98 -8.08 -2.12
#